data_AF-A0A7W0JBB0-F1
#
_entry.id   AF-A0A7W0JBB0-F1
#
_cell.length_a   1.000
_cell.length_b   1.000
_cell.length_c   1.000
_cell.angle_alpha   90.00
_cell.angle_beta   90.00
_cell.angle_gamma   90.00
#
_symmetry.space_group_name_H-M   'P 1'
#
loop_
_entity.id
_entity.type
_entity.pdbx_description
1 polymer ?
#
loop_
_entity_poly.entity_id
_entity_poly.type
_entity_poly.pdbx_seq_one_letter_code
_entity_poly.pdbx_strand_id
1 'polypeptide(L)' 'MEYRQLGPSGLTVSVVGIGCNAFGVRIDPDQTCAVVDAAIESGVTFFDT' A
#
# COMPACT_ATOMS: atom_id res chain seq x y z
N MET A 1 -7.18 -3.78 -10.86
CA MET A 1 -7.22 -3.94 -9.39
C MET A 1 -8.63 -4.36 -8.96
N GLU A 2 -8.76 -5.22 -7.95
CA GLU A 2 -10.04 -5.54 -7.28
C GLU A 2 -10.08 -4.83 -5.92
N TYR A 3 -11.27 -4.40 -5.48
CA TYR A 3 -11.48 -3.69 -4.21
C TYR A 3 -12.55 -4.38 -3.35
N ARG A 4 -12.40 -4.34 -2.03
CA ARG A 4 -13.33 -4.92 -1.04
C ARG A 4 -13.51 -4.02 0.18
N GLN A 5 -14.61 -4.23 0.90
CA GLN A 5 -14.84 -3.58 2.19
C GLN A 5 -13.87 -4.13 3.24
N LEU A 6 -13.19 -3.25 3.98
CA LEU A 6 -12.34 -3.64 5.10
C LEU A 6 -13.19 -3.83 6.36
N GLY A 7 -13.82 -5.00 6.48
CA GLY A 7 -14.69 -5.33 7.61
C GLY A 7 -15.78 -4.27 7.82
N PRO A 8 -16.13 -3.91 9.08
CA PRO A 8 -17.15 -2.91 9.37
C PRO A 8 -16.64 -1.46 9.31
N SER A 9 -15.43 -1.20 8.80
CA SER A 9 -14.82 0.14 8.84
C SER A 9 -15.45 1.16 7.89
N GLY A 10 -16.21 0.70 6.89
CA GLY A 10 -16.72 1.53 5.80
C GLY A 10 -15.66 1.91 4.75
N LEU A 11 -14.42 1.43 4.89
CA LEU A 11 -13.36 1.65 3.91
C LEU A 11 -13.44 0.62 2.77
N THR A 12 -13.27 1.11 1.54
CA THR A 12 -13.09 0.26 0.36
C THR A 12 -11.61 0.25 0.00
N VAL A 13 -10.97 -0.91 0.08
CA VAL A 13 -9.52 -1.08 -0.10
C VAL A 13 -9.19 -2.06 -1.21
N SER A 14 -8.02 -1.92 -1.82
CA SER A 14 -7.49 -2.92 -2.75
C SER A 14 -7.36 -4.28 -2.06
N VAL A 15 -7.68 -5.38 -2.77
CA VAL A 15 -7.57 -6.75 -2.21
C VAL A 15 -6.13 -7.10 -1.85
N VAL A 16 -5.16 -6.52 -2.57
CA VAL A 16 -3.74 -6.60 -2.25
C VAL A 16 -3.32 -5.29 -1.57
N GLY A 17 -2.60 -5.40 -0.46
CA GLY A 17 -1.98 -4.27 0.24
C GLY A 17 -0.45 -4.39 0.32
N ILE A 18 0.21 -3.33 0.73
CA ILE A 18 1.67 -3.31 0.94
C ILE A 18 1.98 -3.13 2.42
N GLY A 19 2.76 -4.05 2.97
CA GLY A 19 3.39 -3.88 4.28
C GLY A 19 4.60 -2.96 4.17
N CYS A 20 4.66 -1.95 5.02
CA CYS A 20 5.68 -0.91 5.00
C CYS A 20 6.90 -1.21 5.88
N ASN A 21 7.05 -2.45 6.37
CA ASN A 21 8.11 -2.83 7.31
C ASN A 21 9.55 -2.73 6.74
N ALA A 22 9.70 -2.58 5.42
CA ALA A 22 10.99 -2.32 4.78
C ALA A 22 11.33 -0.82 4.73
N PHE A 23 10.34 0.06 4.79
CA PHE A 23 10.49 1.49 4.52
C PHE A 23 11.26 2.16 5.67
N GLY A 24 12.39 2.80 5.36
CA GLY A 24 13.27 3.40 6.37
C GLY A 24 14.09 2.40 7.20
N VAL A 25 13.91 1.09 6.99
CA VAL A 25 14.69 0.03 7.67
C VAL A 25 15.64 -0.65 6.68
N ARG A 26 15.10 -1.09 5.54
CA ARG A 26 15.84 -1.81 4.48
C ARG A 26 15.97 -0.99 3.20
N ILE A 27 15.05 -0.06 2.95
CA ILE A 27 15.07 0.82 1.78
C ILE A 27 15.03 2.29 2.22
N ASP A 28 15.70 3.14 1.45
CA ASP A 28 15.79 4.58 1.71
C ASP A 28 14.52 5.34 1.27
N PRO A 29 14.41 6.66 1.51
CA PRO A 29 13.24 7.44 1.11
C PRO A 29 12.96 7.43 -0.40
N ASP A 30 13.97 7.50 -1.25
CA ASP A 30 13.78 7.55 -2.72
C ASP A 30 13.24 6.22 -3.23
N GLN A 31 13.77 5.10 -2.72
CA GLN A 31 13.26 3.77 -2.99
C GLN A 31 11.85 3.57 -2.43
N THR A 32 11.56 4.11 -1.26
CA THR A 32 10.21 4.08 -0.67
C THR A 32 9.22 4.81 -1.56
N CYS A 33 9.56 6.01 -2.03
CA CYS A 33 8.74 6.77 -2.98
C CYS A 33 8.49 5.96 -4.26
N ALA A 34 9.52 5.36 -4.85
CA ALA A 34 9.38 4.53 -6.05
C ALA A 34 8.40 3.35 -5.84
N VAL A 35 8.43 2.69 -4.67
CA VAL A 35 7.48 1.62 -4.35
C VAL A 35 6.07 2.15 -4.19
N VAL A 36 5.88 3.26 -3.47
CA VAL A 36 4.57 3.87 -3.22
C VAL A 36 3.94 4.35 -4.53
N ASP A 37 4.70 5.03 -5.38
CA ASP A 37 4.23 5.53 -6.67
C ASP A 37 3.77 4.36 -7.56
N ALA A 38 4.60 3.32 -7.71
CA ALA A 38 4.25 2.14 -8.50
C ALA A 38 3.01 1.40 -7.94
N ALA A 39 2.87 1.36 -6.61
CA ALA A 39 1.72 0.75 -5.96
C ALA A 39 0.42 1.53 -6.26
N ILE A 40 0.47 2.86 -6.15
CA ILE A 40 -0.66 3.74 -6.46
C ILE A 40 -1.03 3.64 -7.95
N GLU A 41 -0.04 3.66 -8.85
CA GLU A 41 -0.26 3.45 -10.29
C GLU A 41 -0.92 2.09 -10.59
N SER A 42 -0.59 1.07 -9.82
CA SER A 42 -1.21 -0.26 -9.90
C SER A 42 -2.61 -0.33 -9.26
N GLY A 43 -3.05 0.73 -8.58
CA GLY A 43 -4.34 0.85 -7.92
C GLY A 43 -4.38 0.35 -6.47
N VAL A 44 -3.22 0.11 -5.83
CA VAL A 44 -3.15 -0.27 -4.40
C VAL A 44 -3.57 0.92 -3.55
N THR A 45 -4.45 0.68 -2.58
CA THR A 45 -4.98 1.72 -1.68
C THR A 45 -4.82 1.38 -0.19
N PHE A 46 -4.19 0.26 0.14
CA PHE A 46 -3.99 -0.18 1.52
C PHE A 46 -2.51 -0.39 1.84
N PHE A 47 -2.03 0.39 2.80
CA PHE A 47 -0.64 0.39 3.29
C PHE A 47 -0.67 0.15 4.80
N ASP A 48 0.07 -0.84 5.27
CA ASP A 48 0.10 -1.30 6.66
C ASP A 48 1.47 -1.01 7.29
N THR A 49 1.46 -0.34 8.45
CA THR A 49 2.67 0.10 9.15
C THR A 49 2.76 -0.49 10.55
#